data_AF-A0A2S8NSK8-F1
#
_entry.id   AF-A0A2S8NSK8-F1
#
_cell.length_a   1.000
_cell.length_b   1.000
_cell.length_c   1.000
_cell.angle_alpha   90.00
_cell.angle_beta   90.00
_cell.angle_gamma   90.00
#
_symmetry.space_group_name_H-M   'P 1'
#
loop_
_entity.id
_entity.type
_entity.pdbx_description
1 polymer ?
#
loop_
_entity_poly.entity_id
_entity_poly.type
_entity_poly.pdbx_seq_one_letter_code
_entity_poly.pdbx_strand_id
1 'polypeptide(L)' 'MKTLQDLIKDLTDITVEEQKISNYLEEEVLYLQGADLYSADLHWANLTNANLDKVKITKEQLEQLTVIEEEE' A
#
# COMPACT_ATOMS: atom_id res chain seq x y z
N MET A 1 9.27 -1.56 12.42
CA MET A 1 8.65 -0.93 11.24
C MET A 1 7.38 -1.70 10.95
N LYS A 2 6.27 -1.03 10.64
CA LYS A 2 5.08 -1.74 10.17
C LYS A 2 5.35 -2.20 8.73
N THR A 3 4.93 -3.40 8.39
CA THR A 3 4.93 -3.87 7.01
C THR A 3 3.62 -3.53 6.33
N LEU A 4 3.57 -3.62 5.01
CA LEU A 4 2.31 -3.54 4.27
C LEU A 4 1.32 -4.64 4.70
N GLN A 5 1.82 -5.83 5.09
CA GLN A 5 1.02 -6.91 5.66
C GLN A 5 0.34 -6.46 6.97
N ASP A 6 1.07 -5.81 7.87
CA ASP A 6 0.52 -5.30 9.13
C ASP A 6 -0.58 -4.27 8.87
N LEU A 7 -0.39 -3.40 7.88
CA LEU A 7 -1.39 -2.42 7.47
C LEU A 7 -2.66 -3.06 6.92
N ILE A 8 -2.53 -4.04 6.02
CA ILE A 8 -3.68 -4.76 5.47
C ILE A 8 -4.44 -5.43 6.61
N LYS A 9 -3.73 -6.11 7.52
CA LYS A 9 -4.36 -6.74 8.69
C LYS A 9 -5.05 -5.73 9.60
N ASP A 10 -4.43 -4.60 9.91
CA ASP A 10 -5.02 -3.58 10.78
C ASP A 10 -6.29 -2.95 10.17
N LEU A 11 -6.35 -2.83 8.83
CA LEU A 11 -7.44 -2.16 8.12
C LEU A 11 -8.58 -3.10 7.72
N THR A 12 -8.27 -4.36 7.40
CA THR A 12 -9.24 -5.32 6.84
C THR A 12 -9.45 -6.56 7.70
N ASP A 13 -8.66 -6.73 8.77
CA ASP A 13 -8.58 -7.95 9.59
C ASP A 13 -8.15 -9.20 8.81
N ILE A 14 -7.57 -9.00 7.61
CA ILE A 14 -7.10 -10.08 6.72
C ILE A 14 -5.58 -10.20 6.84
N THR A 15 -5.10 -11.43 7.02
CA THR A 15 -3.66 -11.73 6.92
C THR A 15 -3.35 -12.25 5.53
N VAL A 16 -2.49 -11.54 4.79
CA VAL A 16 -2.06 -11.88 3.44
C VAL A 16 -0.59 -12.27 3.47
N GLU A 17 -0.18 -13.38 2.85
CA GLU A 17 1.24 -13.73 2.72
C GLU A 17 1.98 -12.66 1.91
N GLU A 18 3.22 -12.34 2.28
CA GLU A 18 4.01 -11.27 1.65
C GLU A 18 4.06 -11.38 0.11
N GLN A 19 4.27 -12.59 -0.41
CA GLN A 19 4.33 -12.88 -1.84
C GLN A 19 2.97 -12.73 -2.57
N LYS A 20 1.86 -12.66 -1.83
CA LYS A 20 0.50 -12.52 -2.35
C LYS A 20 -0.06 -11.10 -2.20
N ILE A 21 0.68 -10.18 -1.57
CA ILE A 21 0.23 -8.81 -1.35
C ILE A 21 -0.11 -8.11 -2.67
N SER A 22 0.73 -8.27 -3.70
CA SER A 22 0.46 -7.67 -5.02
C SER A 22 -0.86 -8.16 -5.60
N ASN A 23 -1.10 -9.48 -5.60
CA ASN A 23 -2.36 -10.07 -6.09
C ASN A 23 -3.57 -9.59 -5.27
N TYR A 24 -3.42 -9.48 -3.94
CA TYR A 24 -4.48 -8.98 -3.07
C TYR A 24 -4.86 -7.54 -3.43
N LEU A 25 -3.86 -6.67 -3.66
CA LEU A 25 -4.09 -5.27 -4.01
C LEU A 25 -4.57 -5.05 -5.45
N GLU A 26 -4.37 -6.04 -6.33
CA GLU A 26 -4.97 -6.07 -7.66
C GLU A 26 -6.47 -6.38 -7.61
N GLU A 27 -6.89 -7.27 -6.72
CA GLU A 27 -8.29 -7.69 -6.57
C GLU A 27 -9.09 -6.79 -5.62
N GLU A 28 -8.44 -6.14 -4.65
CA GLU A 28 -9.09 -5.37 -3.58
C GLU A 28 -8.63 -3.91 -3.51
N VAL A 29 -9.59 -3.01 -3.31
CA VAL A 29 -9.32 -1.58 -3.07
C VAL A 29 -8.94 -1.37 -1.61
N LEU A 30 -7.69 -0.95 -1.36
CA LEU A 30 -7.23 -0.64 -0.01
C LEU A 30 -7.49 0.83 0.35
N TYR A 31 -8.24 1.07 1.43
CA TYR A 31 -8.50 2.41 1.93
C TYR A 31 -7.40 2.86 2.90
N LEU A 32 -6.44 3.62 2.39
CA LEU A 32 -5.30 4.15 3.16
C LEU A 32 -5.48 5.63 3.55
N GLN A 33 -6.69 6.19 3.43
CA GLN A 33 -6.93 7.60 3.71
C GLN A 33 -6.45 8.00 5.12
N GLY A 34 -5.50 8.92 5.18
CA GLY A 34 -4.91 9.41 6.44
C GLY A 34 -4.01 8.39 7.17
N ALA A 35 -3.67 7.26 6.55
CA ALA A 35 -2.76 6.28 7.13
C ALA A 35 -1.35 6.86 7.32
N ASP A 36 -0.72 6.48 8.43
CA ASP A 36 0.67 6.81 8.70
C ASP A 36 1.59 5.70 8.16
N LEU A 37 2.17 5.95 7.00
CA LEU A 37 3.10 5.05 6.31
C LEU A 37 4.55 5.52 6.46
N TYR A 38 4.86 6.49 7.33
CA TYR A 38 6.18 7.14 7.42
C TYR A 38 7.36 6.16 7.65
N SER A 39 7.08 4.96 8.16
CA SER A 39 8.09 3.91 8.36
C SER A 39 7.59 2.54 7.90
N ALA A 40 6.64 2.54 6.94
CA ALA A 40 6.15 1.33 6.31
C ALA A 40 7.12 0.87 5.22
N ASP A 41 7.41 -0.43 5.19
CA ASP A 41 8.06 -1.03 4.03
C ASP A 41 7.00 -1.18 2.92
N LEU A 42 7.19 -0.43 1.84
CA LEU A 42 6.32 -0.39 0.66
C LEU A 42 7.01 -0.96 -0.58
N HIS A 43 8.16 -1.62 -0.41
CA HIS A 43 8.93 -2.15 -1.54
C HIS A 43 8.08 -3.17 -2.31
N TRP A 44 7.95 -2.98 -3.63
CA TRP A 44 7.11 -3.79 -4.54
C TRP A 44 5.60 -3.74 -4.32
N ALA A 45 5.10 -2.80 -3.52
CA ALA A 45 3.67 -2.63 -3.30
C ALA A 45 2.96 -2.07 -4.56
N ASN A 46 1.95 -2.79 -5.05
CA ASN A 46 1.04 -2.24 -6.06
C ASN A 46 -0.13 -1.54 -5.35
N LEU A 47 -0.10 -0.21 -5.27
CA LEU A 47 -1.14 0.60 -4.63
C LEU A 47 -2.01 1.36 -5.65
N THR A 48 -2.05 0.91 -6.90
CA THR A 48 -2.74 1.61 -8.01
C THR A 48 -4.20 1.91 -7.69
N ASN A 49 -4.90 0.96 -7.09
CA ASN A 49 -6.31 1.10 -6.71
C ASN A 49 -6.53 1.63 -5.29
N ALA A 50 -5.47 1.92 -4.54
CA ALA A 50 -5.60 2.32 -3.14
C ALA A 50 -5.98 3.80 -3.01
N ASN A 51 -6.86 4.12 -2.07
CA ASN A 51 -7.12 5.52 -1.73
C ASN A 51 -5.99 6.06 -0.85
N LEU A 52 -5.10 6.85 -1.43
CA LEU A 52 -3.93 7.46 -0.76
C LEU A 52 -4.18 8.89 -0.24
N ASP A 53 -5.42 9.33 -0.15
CA ASP A 53 -5.74 10.69 0.32
C ASP A 53 -5.13 10.97 1.70
N LYS A 54 -4.36 12.06 1.80
CA LYS A 54 -3.73 12.52 3.07
C LYS A 54 -2.80 11.49 3.72
N VAL A 55 -2.35 10.48 2.99
CA VAL A 55 -1.33 9.53 3.47
C VAL A 55 -0.05 10.27 3.83
N LYS A 56 0.59 9.84 4.94
CA LYS A 56 1.92 10.33 5.32
C LYS A 56 2.98 9.35 4.84
N ILE A 57 3.75 9.75 3.83
CA ILE A 57 4.92 9.04 3.32
C ILE A 57 6.11 9.99 3.20
N THR A 58 7.32 9.42 3.20
CA THR A 58 8.55 10.14 2.87
C THR A 58 8.76 10.22 1.36
N LYS A 59 9.63 11.14 0.91
CA LYS A 59 10.00 11.26 -0.50
C LYS A 59 10.68 9.98 -1.03
N GLU A 60 11.53 9.36 -0.21
CA GLU A 60 12.22 8.11 -0.57
C GLU A 60 11.23 6.95 -0.76
N GLN A 61 10.20 6.85 0.08
CA GLN A 61 9.14 5.86 -0.11
C GLN A 61 8.29 6.12 -1.35
N LEU A 62 8.07 7.39 -1.70
CA LEU A 62 7.40 7.74 -2.95
C LEU A 62 8.17 7.25 -4.18
N GLU A 63 9.50 7.30 -4.15
CA GLU A 63 10.37 6.80 -5.23
C GLU A 63 10.38 5.26 -5.33
N GLN A 64 9.98 4.55 -4.27
CA GLN A 64 9.85 3.09 -4.28
C GLN A 64 8.49 2.61 -4.79
N LEU A 65 7.49 3.50 -4.81
CA LEU A 65 6.16 3.18 -5.34
C LEU A 65 6.23 3.11 -6.86
N THR A 66 5.67 2.05 -7.42
CA THR A 66 5.42 1.98 -8.86
C THR A 66 4.14 2.77 -9.13
N VAL A 67 4.27 4.00 -9.60
CA VAL A 67 3.16 4.77 -10.14
C VAL A 67 2.94 4.32 -11.58
N ILE A 68 1.86 3.57 -11.81
CA ILE A 68 1.42 3.21 -13.16
C ILE A 68 0.32 4.22 -13.51
N GLU A 69 0.60 5.08 -14.49
CA GLU A 69 -0.45 5.91 -15.08
C GLU A 69 -1.40 4.97 -15.82
N GLU A 70 -2.70 4.99 -15.49
CA GLU A 70 -3.70 4.46 -16.40
C GLU A 70 -3.71 5.39 -17.61
N GLU A 71 -3.18 4.94 -18.75
CA GLU A 71 -3.45 5.61 -20.02
C GLU A 71 -4.96 5.50 -20.29
N GLU A 72 -5.66 6.64 -20.33
CA GLU A 72 -7.08 6.74 -20.73
C GLU A 72 -7.34 6.23 -22.15
#